data_AF-A0A6A4HWQ8-F1
#
_entry.id   AF-A0A6A4HWQ8-F1
#
_cell.length_a   1.000
_cell.length_b   1.000
_cell.length_c   1.000
_cell.angle_alpha   90.00
_cell.angle_beta   90.00
_cell.angle_gamma   90.00
#
_symmetry.space_group_name_H-M   'P 1'
#
loop_
_entity.id
_entity.type
_entity.pdbx_description
1 polymer ?
#
loop_
_entity_poly.entity_id
_entity_poly.type
_entity_poly.pdbx_seq_one_letter_code
_entity_poly.pdbx_strand_id
1 'polypeptide(L)' 'ELKERDIPHCTKIRKWIMDLWNEYLKKLKKELKDVIGLISFTSDLWTDPNMTPFMAVTAHWI' A
#
# COMPACT_ATOMS: atom_id res chain seq x y z
N GLU A 1 25.84 22.59 4.25
CA GLU A 1 25.10 22.36 5.50
C GLU A 1 23.62 22.22 5.19
N LEU A 2 22.94 21.24 5.80
CA LEU A 2 21.50 21.04 5.68
C LEU A 2 20.76 22.04 6.59
N LYS A 3 19.67 22.61 6.11
CA LYS A 3 18.83 23.60 6.78
C LYS A 3 17.44 23.03 7.08
N GLU A 4 16.73 23.60 8.03
CA GLU A 4 15.39 23.14 8.44
C GLU A 4 14.38 23.09 7.27
N ARG A 5 14.47 24.04 6.33
CA ARG A 5 13.69 24.04 5.08
C ARG A 5 13.93 22.83 4.17
N ASP A 6 15.03 22.11 4.37
CA ASP A 6 15.38 20.91 3.62
C ASP A 6 14.67 19.66 4.19
N ILE A 7 14.11 19.75 5.41
CA ILE A 7 13.30 18.69 6.02
C ILE A 7 11.87 18.76 5.44
N PRO A 8 11.38 17.70 4.79
CA PRO A 8 10.03 17.70 4.23
C PRO A 8 8.97 17.67 5.33
N HIS A 9 7.98 18.58 5.23
CA HIS A 9 6.80 18.56 6.10
C HIS A 9 5.98 17.27 5.90
N CYS A 10 5.21 16.86 6.91
CA CYS A 10 4.41 15.63 6.86
C CYS A 10 3.44 15.59 5.65
N THR A 11 2.90 16.74 5.24
CA THR A 11 2.08 16.88 4.02
C THR A 11 2.84 16.51 2.76
N LYS A 12 4.11 16.90 2.68
CA LYS A 12 5.00 16.61 1.54
C LYS A 12 5.38 15.13 1.52
N ILE A 13 5.71 14.56 2.69
CA ILE A 13 5.97 13.12 2.84
C ILE A 13 4.75 12.30 2.44
N ARG A 14 3.56 12.66 2.94
CA ARG A 14 2.30 11.98 2.60
C ARG A 14 2.05 11.99 1.09
N LYS A 15 2.24 13.15 0.44
CA LYS A 15 2.12 13.26 -1.02
C LYS A 15 3.08 12.31 -1.73
N TRP A 16 4.36 12.31 -1.33
CA TRP A 16 5.36 11.43 -1.92
C TRP A 16 5.05 9.94 -1.74
N ILE A 17 4.57 9.53 -0.57
CA ILE A 17 4.15 8.14 -0.33
C ILE A 17 3.01 7.75 -1.28
N MET A 18 2.01 8.63 -1.44
CA MET A 18 0.88 8.37 -2.34
C MET A 18 1.31 8.32 -3.81
N ASP A 19 2.21 9.22 -4.23
CA ASP A 19 2.75 9.24 -5.59
C ASP A 19 3.51 7.93 -5.89
N LEU A 20 4.39 7.50 -4.97
CA LEU A 20 5.13 6.24 -5.07
C LEU A 20 4.19 5.02 -5.10
N TRP A 21 3.17 5.02 -4.24
CA TRP A 21 2.17 3.96 -4.21
C TRP A 21 1.40 3.85 -5.53
N ASN A 22 1.00 4.98 -6.11
CA ASN A 22 0.29 5.00 -7.38
C ASN A 22 1.14 4.44 -8.54
N GLU A 23 2.44 4.74 -8.55
CA GLU A 23 3.37 4.18 -9.53
C GLU A 23 3.55 2.67 -9.34
N TYR A 24 3.73 2.22 -8.10
CA TYR A 24 3.81 0.80 -7.77
C TYR A 24 2.54 0.05 -8.19
N LEU A 25 1.36 0.60 -7.88
CA LEU A 25 0.07 -0.01 -8.21
C LEU A 25 -0.12 -0.19 -9.73
N LYS A 26 0.37 0.76 -10.55
CA LYS A 26 0.35 0.63 -12.02
C LYS A 26 1.20 -0.55 -12.50
N LYS A 27 2.38 -0.75 -11.90
CA LYS A 27 3.28 -1.88 -12.21
C LYS A 27 2.65 -3.20 -11.78
N LEU A 28 2.19 -3.28 -10.53
CA LEU A 28 1.51 -4.45 -9.99
C LEU A 28 0.29 -4.85 -10.83
N LYS A 29 -0.55 -3.88 -11.23
CA LYS A 29 -1.70 -4.15 -12.10
C LYS A 29 -1.30 -4.76 -13.45
N LYS A 30 -0.14 -4.37 -13.99
CA LYS A 30 0.37 -4.96 -15.23
C LYS A 30 0.79 -6.41 -15.00
N GLU A 31 1.52 -6.68 -13.92
CA GLU A 31 1.95 -8.04 -13.55
C GLU A 31 0.75 -8.97 -13.31
N LEU A 32 -0.25 -8.52 -12.55
CA LEU A 32 -1.44 -9.32 -12.23
C LEU A 32 -2.32 -9.64 -13.44
N LYS A 33 -2.25 -8.84 -14.52
CA LYS A 33 -2.97 -9.14 -15.77
C LYS A 33 -2.45 -10.40 -16.46
N ASP A 34 -1.20 -10.76 -16.23
CA ASP A 34 -0.55 -11.88 -16.91
C ASP A 34 -0.75 -13.21 -16.15
N VAL A 35 -1.27 -13.16 -14.91
CA VAL A 35 -1.46 -14.31 -14.01
C VAL A 35 -2.93 -14.50 -13.58
N ILE A 36 -3.88 -14.11 -14.44
CA ILE A 36 -5.31 -14.23 -14.17
C ILE A 36 -5.66 -15.71 -13.91
N GLY A 37 -6.26 -15.99 -12.75
CA GLY A 37 -6.62 -17.35 -12.32
C GLY A 37 -5.58 -18.04 -11.42
N LEU A 38 -4.39 -17.44 -11.26
CA LEU A 38 -3.32 -17.92 -10.36
C LEU A 38 -3.12 -16.99 -9.15
N ILE A 39 -4.07 -16.10 -8.90
CA ILE A 39 -4.05 -15.17 -7.77
C ILE A 39 -4.93 -15.73 -6.67
N SER A 40 -4.34 -15.99 -5.50
CA SER A 40 -5.04 -16.33 -4.27
C SER A 40 -5.05 -15.13 -3.33
N PHE A 41 -6.11 -14.98 -2.54
CA PHE A 41 -6.23 -13.91 -1.55
C PHE A 41 -6.37 -14.50 -0.16
N THR A 42 -5.68 -13.89 0.80
CA THR A 42 -5.91 -14.12 2.23
C THR A 42 -6.51 -12.85 2.82
N SER A 43 -7.51 -13.03 3.68
CA SER A 43 -8.08 -11.93 4.46
C SER A 43 -7.87 -12.22 5.93
N ASP A 44 -7.10 -11.37 6.60
CA ASP A 44 -6.99 -11.39 8.05
C ASP A 44 -8.02 -10.42 8.62
N LEU A 45 -8.85 -10.91 9.54
CA LEU A 45 -10.00 -10.23 10.10
C LEU A 45 -9.85 -10.22 11.60
N TRP A 46 -9.83 -9.02 12.18
CA TRP A 46 -9.76 -8.87 13.63
C TRP A 46 -10.51 -7.63 14.07
N THR A 47 -10.68 -7.52 15.38
CA THR A 47 -11.24 -6.35 16.04
C THR A 47 -10.24 -5.90 17.10
N ASP A 48 -10.02 -4.59 17.23
CA ASP A 48 -9.15 -4.07 18.28
C ASP A 48 -9.86 -4.02 19.64
N PRO A 49 -9.15 -3.74 20.75
CA PRO A 49 -9.78 -3.60 22.07
C PRO A 49 -10.85 -2.50 22.16
N ASN A 50 -10.88 -1.56 21.21
CA ASN A 50 -11.90 -0.52 21.10
C ASN A 50 -13.10 -0.94 20.25
N MET A 51 -13.22 -2.24 19.95
CA MET A 51 -14.28 -2.80 19.10
C MET A 51 -14.28 -2.27 17.66
N THR A 52 -13.13 -1.79 17.17
CA THR A 52 -12.96 -1.35 15.78
C THR A 52 -12.64 -2.55 14.89
N PRO A 53 -13.47 -2.86 13.87
CA PRO A 53 -13.21 -3.97 12.97
C PRO A 53 -12.16 -3.57 11.93
N PHE A 54 -11.22 -4.48 11.65
CA PHE A 54 -10.20 -4.35 10.62
C PHE A 54 -10.23 -5.56 9.68
N MET A 55 -9.87 -5.31 8.43
CA MET A 55 -9.67 -6.34 7.40
C MET A 55 -8.39 -6.02 6.64
N ALA A 56 -7.38 -6.88 6.75
CA ALA A 56 -6.23 -6.85 5.86
C ALA A 56 -6.45 -7.86 4.73
N VAL A 57 -6.25 -7.44 3.49
CA VAL A 57 -6.34 -8.31 2.31
C VAL A 57 -4.97 -8.38 1.66
N THR A 58 -4.44 -9.60 1.50
CA THR A 58 -3.16 -9.87 0.85
C THR A 58 -3.38 -10.76 -0.37
N ALA A 59 -2.82 -10.37 -1.51
CA ALA A 59 -2.79 -11.20 -2.71
C ALA A 59 -1.47 -11.99 -2.78
N HIS A 60 -1.55 -13.26 -3.17
CA HIS A 60 -0.43 -14.14 -3.47
C HIS A 60 -0.59 -14.64 -4.90
N TRP A 61 0.45 -14.54 -5.72
CA TRP A 61 0.45 -15.00 -7.12
C TRP A 61 1.80 -15.62 -7.48
N ILE A 62 1.81 -16.51 -8.49
CA ILE A 62 2.99 -17.21 -9.03
C ILE A 62 3.15 -16.81 -10.50
#